data_AF-A0A660ZBK2-F1
#
_entry.id   AF-A0A660ZBK2-F1
#
_cell.length_a   1.000
_cell.length_b   1.000
_cell.length_c   1.000
_cell.angle_alpha   90.00
_cell.angle_beta   90.00
_cell.angle_gamma   90.00
#
_symmetry.space_group_name_H-M   'P 1'
#
loop_
_entity.id
_entity.type
_entity.pdbx_description
1 polymer ?
#
loop_
_entity_poly.entity_id
_entity_poly.type
_entity_poly.pdbx_seq_one_letter_code
_entity_poly.pdbx_strand_id
1 'polypeptide(L)'
;MCKYSKGIPIFGDSNATQFQKCLRVKMQTFCRDENLCGCDKSSKTNRNLGLRRLTHSKFERYNFGRNWKELGIMNINALARQLEDKIVELWDWVKDHVKETLITVGVLFVLLIAVAIFTSSGSRYAPDSELNYLVAISRYATGDTTASIQTFLKLVETQPKSPEAKRSLFYLGHYNLQKGALEEAERYFKRFLDSGLDDPFMKASAYNGLATIAVDKREYDRAISYLKKAEELNPFETYKAYYEYRMMKIYELKGENDKALEVAENFVEKYKEHPLFSEVSEEMRFLKGVKYVHEGSTLD
;
A
#
# COMPACT_ATOMS: atom_id res chain seq x y z
N MET A 1 -31.48 23.06 22.28
CA MET A 1 -31.70 23.45 20.86
C MET A 1 -30.60 22.83 20.02
N CYS A 2 -31.02 22.17 18.93
CA CYS A 2 -30.33 21.63 17.73
C CYS A 2 -29.06 20.76 17.91
N LYS A 3 -29.03 19.44 17.67
CA LYS A 3 -29.36 18.57 16.49
C LYS A 3 -28.36 18.65 15.32
N TYR A 4 -27.82 17.46 14.94
CA TYR A 4 -27.73 16.82 13.59
C TYR A 4 -27.24 17.69 12.39
N SER A 5 -26.51 17.24 11.36
CA SER A 5 -26.22 15.93 10.77
C SER A 5 -25.34 16.09 9.51
N LYS A 6 -24.64 15.00 9.14
CA LYS A 6 -24.50 14.39 7.79
C LYS A 6 -24.19 15.25 6.54
N GLY A 7 -23.23 14.78 5.75
CA GLY A 7 -23.15 15.02 4.30
C GLY A 7 -21.89 14.47 3.61
N ILE A 8 -21.98 13.25 3.08
CA ILE A 8 -21.17 12.70 1.94
C ILE A 8 -21.72 13.37 0.63
N PRO A 9 -21.23 13.25 -0.64
CA PRO A 9 -20.11 12.46 -1.22
C PRO A 9 -19.37 13.04 -2.50
N ILE A 10 -18.50 12.21 -3.09
CA ILE A 10 -18.24 11.86 -4.52
C ILE A 10 -17.55 12.75 -5.59
N PHE A 11 -16.65 12.05 -6.34
CA PHE A 11 -16.13 12.19 -7.73
C PHE A 11 -15.45 13.52 -8.13
N GLY A 12 -14.36 13.57 -8.90
CA GLY A 12 -13.61 12.61 -9.70
C GLY A 12 -12.51 13.39 -10.46
N ASP A 13 -11.59 12.64 -11.08
CA ASP A 13 -10.62 13.09 -12.09
C ASP A 13 -9.57 14.13 -11.61
N SER A 14 -8.30 14.11 -11.98
CA SER A 14 -7.55 13.42 -13.02
C SER A 14 -6.06 13.63 -12.74
N ASN A 15 -5.26 12.67 -13.20
CA ASN A 15 -3.93 12.84 -13.77
C ASN A 15 -3.00 13.96 -13.30
N ALA A 16 -1.80 13.48 -12.95
CA ALA A 16 -0.51 14.00 -13.38
C ALA A 16 0.11 15.14 -12.56
N THR A 17 1.39 14.92 -12.28
CA THR A 17 2.42 15.93 -12.06
C THR A 17 2.38 16.70 -10.74
N GLN A 18 2.58 15.93 -9.67
CA GLN A 18 3.21 16.37 -8.42
C GLN A 18 4.73 16.62 -8.63
N PHE A 19 5.08 17.48 -9.61
CA PHE A 19 6.47 17.73 -10.01
C PHE A 19 6.66 19.18 -10.51
N GLN A 20 6.25 20.18 -9.73
CA GLN A 20 6.82 21.52 -9.86
C GLN A 20 6.54 22.34 -8.60
N LYS A 21 7.62 22.59 -7.84
CA LYS A 21 7.84 23.59 -6.78
C LYS A 21 8.39 22.99 -5.49
N CYS A 22 9.61 22.48 -5.56
CA CYS A 22 10.49 22.41 -4.40
C CYS A 22 11.94 22.60 -4.86
N LEU A 23 12.37 23.85 -5.03
CA LEU A 23 13.77 24.27 -4.94
C LEU A 23 13.86 25.80 -5.03
N ARG A 24 13.46 26.47 -3.94
CA ARG A 24 13.99 27.80 -3.61
C ARG A 24 13.83 28.08 -2.12
N VAL A 25 14.65 27.42 -1.29
CA VAL A 25 14.96 27.91 0.07
C VAL A 25 16.45 27.71 0.32
N LYS A 26 17.23 28.79 0.14
CA LYS A 26 18.22 29.32 1.09
C LYS A 26 19.05 30.40 0.42
N MET A 27 18.64 31.66 0.62
CA MET A 27 19.49 32.82 0.94
C MET A 27 18.69 34.10 0.68
N GLN A 28 17.89 34.49 1.67
CA GLN A 28 17.57 35.89 1.91
C GLN A 28 17.68 36.14 3.41
N THR A 29 18.92 36.40 3.84
CA THR A 29 19.21 37.20 5.01
C THR A 29 19.99 38.39 4.49
N PHE A 30 19.32 39.50 4.24
CA PHE A 30 19.74 40.83 4.71
C PHE A 30 18.73 41.92 4.29
N CYS A 31 18.38 42.74 5.27
CA CYS A 31 17.75 44.07 5.20
C CYS A 31 16.23 44.19 5.02
N ARG A 32 15.52 44.25 6.16
CA ARG A 32 14.41 45.17 6.56
C ARG A 32 13.92 44.69 7.93
N ASP A 33 13.72 45.47 8.99
CA ASP A 33 13.35 46.87 9.21
C ASP A 33 14.04 47.34 10.52
N GLU A 34 14.19 48.63 10.85
CA GLU A 34 13.15 49.49 11.43
C GLU A 34 13.59 50.96 11.32
N ASN A 35 12.78 51.79 10.66
CA ASN A 35 12.23 53.02 11.25
C ASN A 35 11.50 53.86 10.19
N LEU A 36 10.40 54.48 10.65
CA LEU A 36 9.61 55.55 10.02
C LEU A 36 8.39 55.12 9.18
N CYS A 37 7.38 54.64 9.90
CA CYS A 37 5.99 54.97 9.58
C CYS A 37 5.73 56.46 9.82
N GLY A 38 5.02 57.11 8.89
CA GLY A 38 4.54 58.48 9.04
C GLY A 38 3.81 58.98 7.79
N CYS A 39 2.64 58.42 7.49
CA CYS A 39 1.69 59.06 6.59
C CYS A 39 0.90 60.11 7.37
N ASP A 40 0.93 61.38 6.95
CA ASP A 40 -0.21 62.27 7.14
C ASP A 40 -0.41 63.24 5.96
N LYS A 41 -1.68 63.60 5.83
CA LYS A 41 -2.45 64.20 4.74
C LYS A 41 -1.92 65.56 4.25
N SER A 42 -2.14 65.83 2.97
CA SER A 42 -3.16 66.81 2.51
C SER A 42 -2.83 67.46 1.17
N SER A 43 -3.90 67.76 0.43
CA SER A 43 -3.98 68.79 -0.61
C SER A 43 -3.23 68.51 -1.93
N LYS A 44 -3.62 68.99 -3.10
CA LYS A 44 -4.81 69.65 -3.62
C LYS A 44 -4.62 69.53 -5.14
N THR A 45 -5.69 69.20 -5.83
CA THR A 45 -6.14 69.77 -7.10
C THR A 45 -5.14 70.42 -8.09
N ASN A 46 -5.39 70.06 -9.36
CA ASN A 46 -5.45 70.91 -10.55
C ASN A 46 -4.21 71.12 -11.43
N ARG A 47 -4.42 70.63 -12.67
CA ARG A 47 -4.36 71.34 -13.96
C ARG A 47 -3.01 71.79 -14.51
N ASN A 48 -2.81 71.29 -15.72
CA ASN A 48 -2.45 72.00 -16.95
C ASN A 48 -1.13 72.76 -16.97
N LEU A 49 -0.29 72.37 -17.93
CA LEU A 49 0.34 73.18 -18.99
C LEU A 49 1.22 72.18 -19.77
N GLY A 50 0.97 71.84 -21.03
CA GLY A 50 0.78 72.76 -22.14
C GLY A 50 2.15 73.20 -22.66
N LEU A 51 2.53 72.64 -23.83
CA LEU A 51 3.37 73.23 -24.88
C LEU A 51 4.87 72.87 -25.01
N ARG A 52 5.16 72.42 -26.24
CA ARG A 52 6.27 72.80 -27.16
C ARG A 52 7.62 72.08 -27.10
N ARG A 53 7.79 71.23 -28.12
CA ARG A 53 8.85 71.17 -29.16
C ARG A 53 10.23 71.85 -28.90
N LEU A 54 11.25 71.03 -29.21
CA LEU A 54 12.56 71.32 -29.81
C LEU A 54 13.57 72.08 -28.90
N THR A 55 14.76 71.56 -28.64
CA THR A 55 15.86 71.46 -29.61
C THR A 55 17.07 70.75 -28.99
N HIS A 56 17.94 70.21 -29.86
CA HIS A 56 19.28 69.71 -29.56
C HIS A 56 20.08 70.61 -28.62
N SER A 57 20.49 70.10 -27.46
CA SER A 57 21.84 70.35 -26.94
C SER A 57 22.21 69.33 -25.86
N LYS A 58 23.42 68.77 -25.97
CA LYS A 58 24.16 68.03 -24.93
C LYS A 58 23.59 66.69 -24.47
N PHE A 59 23.85 65.64 -25.27
CA PHE A 59 24.21 64.35 -24.71
C PHE A 59 25.49 63.86 -25.43
N GLU A 60 26.60 64.51 -25.10
CA GLU A 60 27.92 64.00 -25.47
C GLU A 60 28.21 62.73 -24.65
N ARG A 61 28.64 61.69 -25.38
CA ARG A 61 29.50 60.57 -24.97
C ARG A 61 29.09 59.80 -23.71
N TYR A 62 28.52 58.61 -23.89
CA TYR A 62 29.06 57.42 -23.24
C TYR A 62 28.89 56.21 -24.17
N ASN A 63 30.03 55.64 -24.58
CA ASN A 63 30.16 54.44 -25.40
C ASN A 63 29.49 53.24 -24.72
N PHE A 64 28.29 52.84 -25.16
CA PHE A 64 27.73 51.53 -24.82
C PHE A 64 28.31 50.46 -25.75
N GLY A 65 29.64 50.31 -25.68
CA GLY A 65 30.44 49.50 -26.58
C GLY A 65 31.78 49.16 -25.92
N ARG A 66 31.73 48.62 -24.70
CA ARG A 66 32.78 47.87 -23.98
C ARG A 66 32.41 47.85 -22.50
N ASN A 67 31.75 46.77 -22.05
CA ASN A 67 32.01 46.14 -20.74
C ASN A 67 31.06 44.97 -20.44
N TRP A 68 30.95 44.02 -21.36
CA TRP A 68 30.55 42.64 -21.01
C TRP A 68 31.71 41.85 -20.37
N LYS A 69 32.88 42.47 -20.15
CA LYS A 69 34.05 41.88 -19.49
C LYS A 69 34.07 42.01 -17.97
N GLU A 70 33.21 42.83 -17.37
CA GLU A 70 33.25 43.08 -15.91
C GLU A 70 32.18 42.33 -15.12
N LEU A 71 31.28 41.59 -15.79
CA LEU A 71 30.39 40.63 -15.15
C LEU A 71 31.02 39.23 -15.22
N GLY A 72 32.00 38.95 -14.35
CA GLY A 72 32.30 37.64 -13.70
C GLY A 72 32.29 36.30 -14.48
N ILE A 73 32.19 36.27 -15.81
CA ILE A 73 32.08 35.03 -16.61
C ILE A 73 33.46 34.54 -17.10
N MET A 74 34.54 35.28 -16.83
CA MET A 74 35.90 34.90 -17.28
C MET A 74 36.50 33.67 -16.56
N ASN A 75 35.84 33.11 -15.53
CA ASN A 75 36.38 31.94 -14.82
C ASN A 75 35.77 30.60 -15.29
N ILE A 76 34.64 30.60 -16.00
CA ILE A 76 33.99 29.34 -16.42
C ILE A 76 34.79 28.67 -17.54
N ASN A 77 35.29 29.43 -18.51
CA ASN A 77 36.07 28.88 -19.63
C ASN A 77 37.47 28.41 -19.21
N ALA A 78 38.06 29.04 -18.20
CA ALA A 78 39.35 28.62 -17.64
C ALA A 78 39.19 27.34 -16.80
N LEU A 79 38.16 27.27 -15.97
CA LEU A 79 37.82 26.02 -15.25
C LEU A 79 37.45 24.90 -16.22
N ALA A 80 36.70 25.19 -17.29
CA ALA A 80 36.30 24.20 -18.29
C ALA A 80 37.53 23.58 -18.98
N ARG A 81 38.51 24.39 -19.41
CA ARG A 81 39.76 23.89 -19.99
C ARG A 81 40.60 23.10 -19.00
N GLN A 82 40.69 23.56 -17.76
CA GLN A 82 41.41 22.84 -16.71
C GLN A 82 40.75 21.49 -16.37
N LEU A 83 39.42 21.39 -16.54
CA LEU A 83 38.68 20.15 -16.43
C LEU A 83 38.93 19.25 -17.64
N GLU A 84 38.92 19.80 -18.86
CA GLU A 84 39.21 19.08 -20.10
C GLU A 84 40.61 18.46 -20.08
N ASP A 85 41.64 19.20 -19.67
CA ASP A 85 43.01 18.69 -19.60
C ASP A 85 43.13 17.52 -18.62
N LYS A 86 42.50 17.63 -17.44
CA LYS A 86 42.45 16.54 -16.45
C LYS A 86 41.65 15.35 -16.93
N ILE A 87 40.60 15.58 -17.72
CA ILE A 87 39.79 14.52 -18.32
C ILE A 87 40.61 13.76 -19.38
N VAL A 88 41.38 14.47 -20.21
CA VAL A 88 42.24 13.85 -21.23
C VAL A 88 43.36 13.02 -20.59
N GLU A 89 44.04 13.55 -19.57
CA GLU A 89 45.07 12.83 -18.82
C GLU A 89 44.50 11.55 -18.16
N LEU A 90 43.30 11.67 -17.59
CA LEU A 90 42.57 10.53 -17.03
C LEU A 90 42.21 9.49 -18.11
N TRP A 91 41.80 9.94 -19.31
CA TRP A 91 41.46 9.04 -20.43
C TRP A 91 42.67 8.28 -20.96
N ASP A 92 43.82 8.95 -21.11
CA ASP A 92 45.06 8.31 -21.54
C ASP A 92 45.53 7.29 -20.50
N TRP A 93 45.48 7.63 -19.22
CA TRP A 93 45.81 6.71 -18.14
C TRP A 93 44.87 5.49 -18.08
N VAL A 94 43.56 5.70 -18.24
CA VAL A 94 42.56 4.62 -18.30
C VAL A 94 42.78 3.72 -19.50
N LYS A 95 43.16 4.27 -20.65
CA LYS A 95 43.43 3.49 -21.87
C LYS A 95 44.66 2.61 -21.71
N ASP A 96 45.71 3.11 -21.06
CA ASP A 96 46.92 2.34 -20.78
C ASP A 96 46.69 1.23 -19.74
N HIS A 97 45.74 1.44 -18.82
CA HIS A 97 45.40 0.48 -17.75
C HIS A 97 44.04 -0.18 -17.98
N VAL A 98 43.52 -0.23 -19.21
CA VAL A 98 42.12 -0.61 -19.48
C VAL A 98 41.80 -2.02 -19.00
N LYS A 99 42.75 -2.96 -19.12
CA LYS A 99 42.55 -4.36 -18.68
C LYS A 99 42.53 -4.47 -17.15
N GLU A 100 43.40 -3.76 -16.44
CA GLU A 100 43.50 -3.79 -14.99
C GLU A 100 42.33 -3.04 -14.32
N THR A 101 41.94 -1.90 -14.89
CA THR A 101 40.79 -1.11 -14.45
C THR A 101 39.47 -1.86 -14.68
N LEU A 102 39.30 -2.55 -15.81
CA LEU A 102 38.12 -3.37 -16.07
C LEU A 102 37.99 -4.55 -15.11
N ILE A 103 39.09 -5.25 -14.79
CA ILE A 103 39.08 -6.33 -13.80
C ILE A 103 38.70 -5.78 -12.43
N THR A 104 39.29 -4.65 -12.03
CA THR A 104 39.02 -4.02 -10.72
C THR A 104 37.56 -3.57 -10.59
N VAL A 105 37.02 -2.91 -11.62
CA VAL A 105 35.61 -2.49 -11.66
C VAL A 105 34.69 -3.71 -11.70
N GLY A 106 35.04 -4.76 -12.44
CA GLY A 106 34.30 -6.02 -12.48
C GLY A 106 34.24 -6.72 -11.12
N VAL A 107 35.38 -6.79 -10.41
CA VAL A 107 35.44 -7.35 -9.04
C VAL A 107 34.62 -6.49 -8.07
N LEU A 108 34.72 -5.16 -8.14
CA LEU A 108 33.90 -4.26 -7.34
C LEU A 108 32.40 -4.41 -7.63
N PHE A 109 32.03 -4.63 -8.89
CA PHE A 109 30.64 -4.86 -9.29
C PHE A 109 30.13 -6.21 -8.81
N VAL A 110 30.93 -7.28 -8.90
CA VAL A 110 30.59 -8.59 -8.35
C VAL A 110 30.53 -8.54 -6.82
N LEU A 111 31.41 -7.78 -6.15
CA LEU A 111 31.34 -7.54 -4.71
C LEU A 111 30.10 -6.73 -4.35
N LEU A 112 29.73 -5.72 -5.13
CA LEU A 112 28.48 -4.97 -4.94
C LEU A 112 27.26 -5.85 -5.15
N ILE A 113 27.24 -6.71 -6.16
CA ILE A 113 26.18 -7.70 -6.36
C ILE A 113 26.17 -8.71 -5.22
N ALA A 114 27.32 -9.20 -4.78
CA ALA A 114 27.41 -10.12 -3.65
C ALA A 114 26.96 -9.46 -2.35
N VAL A 115 27.27 -8.19 -2.13
CA VAL A 115 26.77 -7.38 -1.00
C VAL A 115 25.29 -7.07 -1.16
N ALA A 116 24.79 -6.79 -2.36
CA ALA A 116 23.37 -6.59 -2.62
C ALA A 116 22.58 -7.88 -2.41
N ILE A 117 23.11 -9.02 -2.88
CA ILE A 117 22.58 -10.36 -2.61
C ILE A 117 22.65 -10.62 -1.12
N PHE A 118 23.78 -10.40 -0.44
CA PHE A 118 23.97 -10.61 0.98
C PHE A 118 23.11 -9.69 1.87
N THR A 119 22.86 -8.46 1.46
CA THR A 119 21.93 -7.55 2.14
C THR A 119 20.47 -7.86 1.84
N SER A 120 20.18 -8.44 0.66
CA SER A 120 18.84 -8.94 0.31
C SER A 120 18.54 -10.32 0.91
N SER A 121 19.55 -11.16 1.12
CA SER A 121 19.48 -12.52 1.65
C SER A 121 19.79 -12.61 3.14
N GLY A 122 20.37 -11.54 3.71
CA GLY A 122 20.89 -11.48 5.07
C GLY A 122 20.11 -10.59 6.02
N SER A 123 18.77 -10.60 6.02
CA SER A 123 18.07 -10.49 7.31
C SER A 123 18.14 -11.84 7.99
N ARG A 124 19.34 -12.16 8.50
CA ARG A 124 19.60 -13.38 9.26
C ARG A 124 18.57 -13.44 10.38
N TYR A 125 17.71 -14.46 10.30
CA TYR A 125 16.77 -14.90 11.32
C TYR A 125 17.36 -14.64 12.71
N ALA A 126 16.73 -13.75 13.51
CA ALA A 126 17.01 -13.76 14.93
C ALA A 126 16.41 -15.07 15.47
N PRO A 127 17.19 -15.97 16.08
CA PRO A 127 16.66 -17.20 16.70
C PRO A 127 15.51 -16.91 17.68
N ASP A 128 15.54 -15.72 18.28
CA ASP A 128 14.50 -15.21 19.15
C ASP A 128 13.15 -15.06 18.45
N SER A 129 13.08 -14.77 17.14
CA SER A 129 11.82 -14.46 16.46
C SER A 129 10.94 -15.68 16.26
N GLU A 130 11.56 -16.79 15.86
CA GLU A 130 10.89 -18.08 15.76
C GLU A 130 10.45 -18.55 17.14
N LEU A 131 11.34 -18.49 18.14
CA LEU A 131 11.00 -18.86 19.51
C LEU A 131 9.86 -17.99 20.07
N ASN A 132 9.94 -16.67 19.91
CA ASN A 132 8.90 -15.74 20.36
C ASN A 132 7.57 -15.99 19.66
N TYR A 133 7.59 -16.29 18.37
CA TYR A 133 6.40 -16.68 17.61
C TYR A 133 5.81 -17.99 18.15
N LEU A 134 6.63 -19.02 18.37
CA LEU A 134 6.18 -20.31 18.91
C LEU A 134 5.59 -20.18 20.32
N VAL A 135 6.22 -19.39 21.19
CA VAL A 135 5.67 -19.08 22.51
C VAL A 135 4.36 -18.30 22.39
N ALA A 136 4.26 -17.35 21.45
CA ALA A 136 3.05 -16.58 21.24
C ALA A 136 1.88 -17.43 20.75
N ILE A 137 2.08 -18.34 19.78
CA ILE A 137 1.01 -19.25 19.33
C ILE A 137 0.61 -20.24 20.43
N SER A 138 1.55 -20.70 21.24
CA SER A 138 1.25 -21.59 22.38
C SER A 138 0.39 -20.87 23.40
N ARG A 139 0.75 -19.64 23.78
CA ARG A 139 -0.05 -18.81 24.70
C ARG A 139 -1.42 -18.45 24.12
N TYR A 140 -1.47 -18.16 22.82
CA TYR A 140 -2.73 -17.90 22.12
C TYR A 140 -3.66 -19.12 22.20
N ALA A 141 -3.13 -20.33 22.02
CA ALA A 141 -3.89 -21.58 22.13
C ALA A 141 -4.34 -21.87 23.57
N THR A 142 -3.55 -21.50 24.59
CA THR A 142 -3.93 -21.69 26.00
C THR A 142 -4.83 -20.58 26.54
N GLY A 143 -5.19 -19.57 25.73
CA GLY A 143 -6.09 -18.48 26.08
C GLY A 143 -5.41 -17.24 26.69
N ASP A 144 -4.09 -17.24 26.90
CA ASP A 144 -3.33 -16.03 27.25
C ASP A 144 -3.14 -15.15 26.02
N THR A 145 -4.23 -14.47 25.68
CA THR A 145 -4.39 -13.78 24.41
C THR A 145 -3.72 -12.40 24.43
N THR A 146 -3.55 -11.78 25.60
CA THR A 146 -2.97 -10.43 25.69
C THR A 146 -1.48 -10.44 25.39
N ALA A 147 -0.70 -11.32 26.03
CA ALA A 147 0.74 -11.39 25.85
C ALA A 147 1.11 -11.91 24.45
N SER A 148 0.33 -12.86 23.91
CA SER A 148 0.53 -13.37 22.55
C SER A 148 0.30 -12.29 21.49
N ILE A 149 -0.76 -11.49 21.62
CA ILE A 149 -1.05 -10.40 20.69
C ILE A 149 0.03 -9.31 20.71
N GLN A 150 0.53 -8.93 21.89
CA GLN A 150 1.67 -8.02 21.99
C GLN A 150 2.91 -8.55 21.26
N THR A 151 3.15 -9.86 21.37
CA THR A 151 4.28 -10.51 20.69
C THR A 151 4.10 -10.51 19.17
N PHE A 152 2.90 -10.85 18.68
CA PHE A 152 2.57 -10.79 17.25
C PHE A 152 2.70 -9.37 16.68
N LEU A 153 2.21 -8.35 17.39
CA LEU A 153 2.37 -6.95 16.99
C LEU A 153 3.85 -6.56 16.90
N LYS A 154 4.64 -6.89 17.93
CA LYS A 154 6.08 -6.63 17.95
C LYS A 154 6.81 -7.31 16.78
N LEU A 155 6.46 -8.54 16.43
CA LEU A 155 7.04 -9.24 15.28
C LEU A 155 6.72 -8.52 13.96
N VAL A 156 5.45 -8.11 13.77
CA VAL A 156 5.02 -7.37 12.58
C VAL A 156 5.73 -6.02 12.45
N GLU A 157 6.00 -5.34 13.56
CA GLU A 157 6.67 -4.03 13.57
C GLU A 157 8.19 -4.14 13.38
N THR A 158 8.83 -5.03 14.14
CA THR A 158 10.30 -5.13 14.17
C THR A 158 10.86 -5.92 12.99
N GLN A 159 10.10 -6.88 12.47
CA GLN A 159 10.59 -7.84 11.48
C GLN A 159 9.54 -8.11 10.38
N PRO A 160 8.99 -7.09 9.72
CA PRO A 160 7.85 -7.24 8.80
C PRO A 160 8.08 -8.19 7.62
N LYS A 161 9.34 -8.48 7.27
CA LYS A 161 9.70 -9.38 6.17
C LYS A 161 9.80 -10.85 6.60
N SER A 162 9.90 -11.15 7.90
CA SER A 162 10.09 -12.53 8.37
C SER A 162 8.82 -13.37 8.18
N PRO A 163 8.94 -14.68 7.92
CA PRO A 163 7.78 -15.58 7.86
C PRO A 163 6.92 -15.53 9.13
N GLU A 164 7.54 -15.39 10.30
CA GLU A 164 6.86 -15.31 11.60
C GLU A 164 6.01 -14.04 11.71
N ALA A 165 6.53 -12.90 11.26
CA ALA A 165 5.76 -11.66 11.21
C ALA A 165 4.59 -11.77 10.23
N LYS A 166 4.81 -12.40 9.07
CA LYS A 166 3.74 -12.68 8.11
C LYS A 166 2.67 -13.58 8.71
N ARG A 167 3.03 -14.71 9.32
CA ARG A 167 2.09 -15.60 10.05
C ARG A 167 1.41 -14.88 11.21
N SER A 168 2.09 -13.98 11.89
CA SER A 168 1.51 -13.16 12.98
C SER A 168 0.33 -12.30 12.49
N LEU A 169 0.35 -11.83 11.24
CA LEU A 169 -0.80 -11.10 10.65
C LEU A 169 -2.07 -11.97 10.63
N PHE A 170 -1.94 -13.27 10.36
CA PHE A 170 -3.08 -14.19 10.36
C PHE A 170 -3.70 -14.32 11.76
N TYR A 171 -2.88 -14.52 12.80
CA TYR A 171 -3.36 -14.59 14.19
C TYR A 171 -3.98 -13.28 14.67
N LEU A 172 -3.40 -12.14 14.29
CA LEU A 172 -3.99 -10.82 14.56
C LEU A 172 -5.35 -10.67 13.87
N GLY A 173 -5.52 -11.17 12.65
CA GLY A 173 -6.80 -11.22 11.96
C GLY A 173 -7.84 -12.03 12.73
N HIS A 174 -7.49 -13.25 13.14
CA HIS A 174 -8.36 -14.11 13.93
C HIS A 174 -8.77 -13.50 15.27
N TYR A 175 -7.83 -12.89 15.98
CA TYR A 175 -8.11 -12.22 17.24
C TYR A 175 -9.09 -11.07 17.10
N ASN A 176 -8.89 -10.22 16.09
CA ASN A 176 -9.79 -9.10 15.84
C ASN A 176 -11.17 -9.59 15.39
N LEU A 177 -11.24 -10.68 14.63
CA LEU A 177 -12.49 -11.31 14.25
C LEU A 177 -13.25 -11.82 15.48
N GLN A 178 -12.58 -12.51 16.40
CA GLN A 178 -13.19 -12.98 17.66
C GLN A 178 -13.67 -11.83 18.56
N LYS A 179 -13.01 -10.67 18.50
CA LYS A 179 -13.43 -9.46 19.21
C LYS A 179 -14.57 -8.70 18.54
N GLY A 180 -14.99 -9.08 17.34
CA GLY A 180 -15.94 -8.34 16.53
C GLY A 180 -15.38 -7.05 15.91
N ALA A 181 -14.06 -6.86 15.95
CA ALA A 181 -13.37 -5.76 15.28
C ALA A 181 -13.20 -6.10 13.79
N LEU A 182 -14.31 -6.06 13.04
CA LEU A 182 -14.41 -6.60 11.68
C LEU A 182 -13.49 -5.88 10.68
N GLU A 183 -13.37 -4.56 10.79
CA GLU A 183 -12.50 -3.74 9.93
C GLU A 183 -11.02 -4.06 10.15
N GLU A 184 -10.60 -4.17 11.41
CA GLU A 184 -9.24 -4.58 11.78
C GLU A 184 -8.93 -5.98 11.30
N ALA A 185 -9.85 -6.92 11.50
CA ALA A 185 -9.71 -8.31 11.08
C ALA A 185 -9.53 -8.41 9.56
N GLU A 186 -10.38 -7.72 8.79
CA GLU A 186 -10.30 -7.68 7.34
C GLU A 186 -8.95 -7.12 6.87
N ARG A 187 -8.48 -6.04 7.50
CA ARG A 187 -7.17 -5.44 7.20
C ARG A 187 -6.02 -6.41 7.45
N TYR A 188 -6.02 -7.14 8.57
CA TYR A 188 -4.97 -8.09 8.89
C TYR A 188 -4.98 -9.31 7.96
N PHE A 189 -6.15 -9.87 7.64
CA PHE A 189 -6.24 -10.97 6.68
C PHE A 189 -5.79 -10.57 5.27
N LYS A 190 -6.17 -9.38 4.80
CA LYS A 190 -5.68 -8.86 3.50
C LYS A 190 -4.16 -8.69 3.49
N ARG A 191 -3.60 -8.04 4.52
CA ARG A 191 -2.14 -7.90 4.66
C ARG A 191 -1.43 -9.26 4.71
N PHE A 192 -2.03 -10.26 5.34
CA PHE A 192 -1.50 -11.63 5.35
C PHE A 192 -1.48 -12.24 3.94
N LEU A 193 -2.58 -12.16 3.20
CA LEU A 193 -2.69 -12.67 1.83
C LEU A 193 -1.73 -11.94 0.88
N ASP A 194 -1.53 -10.64 1.07
CA ASP A 194 -0.62 -9.80 0.27
C ASP A 194 0.86 -9.98 0.66
N SER A 195 1.15 -10.68 1.77
CA SER A 195 2.52 -10.80 2.30
C SER A 195 3.44 -11.70 1.46
N GLY A 196 2.87 -12.46 0.52
CA GLY A 196 3.58 -13.45 -0.28
C GLY A 196 4.09 -14.66 0.51
N LEU A 197 3.62 -14.88 1.74
CA LEU A 197 3.89 -16.12 2.46
C LEU A 197 3.24 -17.28 1.71
N ASP A 198 3.98 -18.34 1.41
CA ASP A 198 3.42 -19.51 0.72
C ASP A 198 2.99 -20.59 1.70
N ASP A 199 1.76 -20.44 2.20
CA ASP A 199 1.10 -21.41 3.06
C ASP A 199 -0.36 -21.55 2.61
N PRO A 200 -0.68 -22.55 1.75
CA PRO A 200 -2.03 -22.72 1.21
C PRO A 200 -3.10 -22.92 2.28
N PHE A 201 -2.76 -23.59 3.38
CA PHE A 201 -3.70 -23.87 4.46
C PHE A 201 -4.04 -22.61 5.27
N MET A 202 -3.03 -21.80 5.62
CA MET A 202 -3.27 -20.51 6.26
C MET A 202 -3.97 -19.52 5.32
N LYS A 203 -3.64 -19.51 4.01
CA LYS A 203 -4.35 -18.69 3.00
C LYS A 203 -5.82 -19.08 2.92
N ALA A 204 -6.13 -20.38 2.85
CA ALA A 204 -7.51 -20.86 2.86
C ALA A 204 -8.25 -20.44 4.15
N SER A 205 -7.59 -20.56 5.30
CA SER A 205 -8.14 -20.12 6.58
C SER A 205 -8.36 -18.60 6.65
N ALA A 206 -7.47 -17.79 6.05
CA ALA A 206 -7.64 -16.34 5.98
C ALA A 206 -8.82 -15.94 5.09
N TYR A 207 -8.99 -16.61 3.94
CA TYR A 207 -10.17 -16.43 3.11
C TYR A 207 -11.46 -16.86 3.82
N ASN A 208 -11.42 -17.95 4.59
CA ASN A 208 -12.52 -18.38 5.45
C ASN A 208 -12.90 -17.31 6.49
N GLY A 209 -11.91 -16.64 7.09
CA GLY A 209 -12.10 -15.50 7.98
C GLY A 209 -12.72 -14.28 7.27
N LEU A 210 -12.23 -13.95 6.07
CA LEU A 210 -12.82 -12.89 5.23
C LEU A 210 -14.27 -13.21 4.81
N ALA A 211 -14.59 -14.47 4.55
CA ALA A 211 -15.95 -14.91 4.27
C ALA A 211 -16.87 -14.67 5.48
N THR A 212 -16.42 -14.98 6.69
CA THR A 212 -17.18 -14.68 7.93
C THR A 212 -17.45 -13.18 8.07
N ILE A 213 -16.43 -12.35 7.86
CA ILE A 213 -16.59 -10.88 7.90
C ILE A 213 -17.59 -10.40 6.84
N ALA A 214 -17.54 -10.96 5.63
CA ALA A 214 -18.46 -10.62 4.55
C ALA A 214 -19.91 -11.06 4.88
N VAL A 215 -20.11 -12.22 5.51
CA VAL A 215 -21.44 -12.65 5.99
C VAL A 215 -22.00 -11.68 7.01
N ASP A 216 -21.20 -11.24 7.99
CA ASP A 216 -21.62 -10.27 9.01
C ASP A 216 -22.01 -8.92 8.38
N LYS A 217 -21.30 -8.53 7.31
CA LYS A 217 -21.61 -7.34 6.50
C LYS A 217 -22.78 -7.55 5.52
N ARG A 218 -23.39 -8.74 5.48
CA ARG A 218 -24.44 -9.16 4.52
C ARG A 218 -23.99 -9.10 3.05
N GLU A 219 -22.68 -9.19 2.81
CA GLU A 219 -22.06 -9.23 1.49
C GLU A 219 -21.94 -10.69 1.00
N TYR A 220 -23.07 -11.37 0.84
CA TYR A 220 -23.12 -12.82 0.62
C TYR A 220 -22.34 -13.30 -0.62
N ASP A 221 -22.40 -12.55 -1.73
CA ASP A 221 -21.65 -12.90 -2.96
C ASP A 221 -20.13 -12.83 -2.75
N ARG A 222 -19.65 -11.85 -1.99
CA ARG A 222 -18.23 -11.75 -1.63
C ARG A 222 -17.84 -12.89 -0.70
N ALA A 223 -18.69 -13.26 0.25
CA ALA A 223 -18.45 -14.37 1.16
C ALA A 223 -18.28 -15.70 0.39
N ILE A 224 -19.18 -15.97 -0.56
CA ILE A 224 -19.09 -17.16 -1.44
C ILE A 224 -17.80 -17.12 -2.27
N SER A 225 -17.44 -15.96 -2.84
CA SER A 225 -16.19 -15.83 -3.60
C SER A 225 -14.95 -16.12 -2.76
N TYR A 226 -14.91 -15.68 -1.50
CA TYR A 226 -13.82 -16.01 -0.59
C TYR A 226 -13.80 -17.51 -0.23
N LEU A 227 -14.95 -18.14 0.00
CA LEU A 227 -15.00 -19.59 0.27
C LEU A 227 -14.53 -20.43 -0.91
N LYS A 228 -14.86 -20.05 -2.15
CA LYS A 228 -14.32 -20.72 -3.35
C LYS A 228 -12.80 -20.65 -3.41
N LYS A 229 -12.22 -19.49 -3.11
CA LYS A 229 -10.75 -19.36 -3.00
C LYS A 229 -10.16 -20.22 -1.88
N ALA A 230 -10.87 -20.36 -0.76
CA ALA A 230 -10.43 -21.22 0.33
C ALA A 230 -10.45 -22.70 -0.07
N GLU A 231 -11.49 -23.12 -0.78
CA GLU A 231 -11.64 -24.48 -1.33
C GLU A 231 -10.56 -24.80 -2.37
N GLU A 232 -10.30 -23.91 -3.32
CA GLU A 232 -9.28 -24.08 -4.37
C GLU A 232 -7.87 -24.27 -3.78
N LEU A 233 -7.56 -23.60 -2.67
CA LEU A 233 -6.25 -23.64 -2.02
C LEU A 233 -6.06 -24.84 -1.10
N ASN A 234 -7.14 -25.48 -0.64
CA ASN A 234 -7.05 -26.53 0.37
C ASN A 234 -6.90 -27.90 -0.28
N PRO A 235 -5.82 -28.67 -0.01
CA PRO A 235 -5.62 -29.97 -0.62
C PRO A 235 -6.52 -31.07 -0.01
N PHE A 236 -7.11 -30.83 1.16
CA PHE A 236 -7.83 -31.84 1.91
C PHE A 236 -9.34 -31.79 1.66
N GLU A 237 -9.90 -32.90 1.19
CA GLU A 237 -11.34 -33.02 0.88
C GLU A 237 -12.25 -32.73 2.07
N THR A 238 -11.84 -33.08 3.30
CA THR A 238 -12.59 -32.75 4.53
C THR A 238 -12.79 -31.23 4.69
N TYR A 239 -11.79 -30.43 4.38
CA TYR A 239 -11.92 -28.97 4.49
C TYR A 239 -12.67 -28.36 3.31
N LYS A 240 -12.56 -28.93 2.11
CA LYS A 240 -13.38 -28.52 0.96
C LYS A 240 -14.87 -28.73 1.26
N ALA A 241 -15.23 -29.91 1.79
CA ALA A 241 -16.57 -30.20 2.27
C ALA A 241 -17.05 -29.13 3.26
N TYR A 242 -16.22 -28.79 4.26
CA TYR A 242 -16.56 -27.71 5.19
C TYR A 242 -16.86 -26.37 4.49
N TYR A 243 -16.10 -25.97 3.47
CA TYR A 243 -16.37 -24.75 2.71
C TYR A 243 -17.63 -24.86 1.83
N GLU A 244 -17.89 -26.00 1.21
CA GLU A 244 -19.14 -26.27 0.47
C GLU A 244 -20.37 -26.14 1.39
N TYR A 245 -20.33 -26.74 2.58
CA TYR A 245 -21.36 -26.58 3.59
C TYR A 245 -21.56 -25.12 3.99
N ARG A 246 -20.48 -24.36 4.22
CA ARG A 246 -20.60 -22.92 4.52
C ARG A 246 -21.23 -22.13 3.37
N MET A 247 -20.90 -22.45 2.11
CA MET A 247 -21.51 -21.82 0.94
C MET A 247 -23.01 -22.12 0.87
N MET A 248 -23.43 -23.37 1.14
CA MET A 248 -24.84 -23.75 1.25
C MET A 248 -25.58 -22.86 2.25
N LYS A 249 -25.08 -22.74 3.49
CA LYS A 249 -25.70 -21.87 4.51
C LYS A 249 -25.77 -20.41 4.07
N ILE A 250 -24.78 -19.92 3.32
CA ILE A 250 -24.79 -18.54 2.82
C ILE A 250 -25.84 -18.35 1.71
N TYR A 251 -26.04 -19.34 0.83
CA TYR A 251 -27.12 -19.29 -0.16
C TYR A 251 -28.49 -19.25 0.50
N GLU A 252 -28.71 -20.02 1.58
CA GLU A 252 -29.94 -19.94 2.39
C GLU A 252 -30.13 -18.56 3.01
N LEU A 253 -29.07 -17.98 3.61
CA LEU A 253 -29.12 -16.62 4.18
C LEU A 253 -29.44 -15.56 3.13
N LYS A 254 -29.03 -15.78 1.88
CA LYS A 254 -29.33 -14.92 0.74
C LYS A 254 -30.75 -15.14 0.19
N GLY A 255 -31.43 -16.22 0.58
CA GLY A 255 -32.74 -16.63 0.06
C GLY A 255 -32.68 -17.40 -1.27
N GLU A 256 -31.49 -17.75 -1.74
CA GLU A 256 -31.30 -18.52 -2.98
C GLU A 256 -31.40 -20.03 -2.69
N ASN A 257 -32.57 -20.47 -2.23
CA ASN A 257 -32.80 -21.84 -1.75
C ASN A 257 -32.55 -22.91 -2.82
N ASP A 258 -32.80 -22.60 -4.10
CA ASP A 258 -32.50 -23.53 -5.21
C ASP A 258 -31.01 -23.84 -5.33
N LYS A 259 -30.15 -22.82 -5.16
CA LYS A 259 -28.69 -23.01 -5.18
C LYS A 259 -28.21 -23.69 -3.92
N ALA A 260 -28.79 -23.36 -2.76
CA ALA A 260 -28.49 -24.07 -1.53
C ALA A 260 -28.81 -25.57 -1.68
N LEU A 261 -29.96 -25.90 -2.29
CA LEU A 261 -30.35 -27.28 -2.55
C LEU A 261 -29.38 -27.98 -3.50
N GLU A 262 -28.98 -27.35 -4.60
CA GLU A 262 -27.99 -27.89 -5.54
C GLU A 262 -26.66 -28.21 -4.84
N VAL A 263 -26.16 -27.28 -4.01
CA VAL A 263 -24.93 -27.50 -3.24
C VAL A 263 -25.11 -28.66 -2.25
N ALA A 264 -26.25 -28.75 -1.58
CA ALA A 264 -26.54 -29.81 -0.62
C ALA A 264 -26.59 -31.20 -1.30
N GLU A 265 -27.20 -31.29 -2.49
CA GLU A 265 -27.27 -32.52 -3.28
C GLU A 265 -25.88 -33.01 -3.71
N ASN A 266 -25.07 -32.10 -4.25
CA ASN A 266 -23.68 -32.39 -4.61
C ASN A 266 -22.87 -32.82 -3.38
N PHE A 267 -23.07 -32.16 -2.24
CA PHE A 267 -22.37 -32.48 -0.99
C PHE A 267 -22.68 -33.90 -0.53
N VAL A 268 -23.96 -34.31 -0.45
CA VAL A 268 -24.33 -35.65 0.05
C VAL A 268 -23.92 -36.75 -0.92
N GLU A 269 -23.85 -36.46 -2.22
CA GLU A 269 -23.34 -37.41 -3.20
C GLU A 269 -21.83 -37.65 -3.02
N LYS A 270 -21.06 -36.56 -2.85
CA LYS A 270 -19.60 -36.56 -2.79
C LYS A 270 -19.05 -36.98 -1.42
N TYR A 271 -19.71 -36.60 -0.33
CA TYR A 271 -19.17 -36.63 1.03
C TYR A 271 -19.93 -37.54 2.00
N LYS A 272 -20.15 -38.80 1.61
CA LYS A 272 -20.97 -39.79 2.35
C LYS A 272 -20.49 -40.11 3.76
N GLU A 273 -19.19 -40.03 4.01
CA GLU A 273 -18.57 -40.36 5.30
C GLU A 273 -18.15 -39.11 6.10
N HIS A 274 -18.48 -37.91 5.61
CA HIS A 274 -18.07 -36.67 6.26
C HIS A 274 -18.87 -36.43 7.56
N PRO A 275 -18.27 -35.88 8.63
CA PRO A 275 -18.99 -35.61 9.88
C PRO A 275 -20.24 -34.74 9.73
N LEU A 276 -20.26 -33.85 8.73
CA LEU A 276 -21.41 -33.00 8.42
C LEU A 276 -22.47 -33.68 7.53
N PHE A 277 -22.28 -34.93 7.09
CA PHE A 277 -23.19 -35.60 6.16
C PHE A 277 -24.64 -35.62 6.64
N SER A 278 -24.87 -35.99 7.91
CA SER A 278 -26.21 -36.07 8.48
C SER A 278 -26.88 -34.69 8.53
N GLU A 279 -26.12 -33.66 8.91
CA GLU A 279 -26.61 -32.29 9.00
C GLU A 279 -27.00 -31.75 7.61
N VAL A 280 -26.13 -31.92 6.61
CA VAL A 280 -26.43 -31.50 5.24
C VAL A 280 -27.61 -32.29 4.64
N SER A 281 -27.72 -33.58 4.96
CA SER A 281 -28.83 -34.42 4.48
C SER A 281 -30.18 -34.00 5.08
N GLU A 282 -30.20 -33.49 6.31
CA GLU A 282 -31.40 -32.92 6.93
C GLU A 282 -31.78 -31.60 6.29
N GLU A 283 -30.82 -30.68 6.14
CA GLU A 283 -31.05 -29.38 5.50
C GLU A 283 -31.51 -29.56 4.03
N MET A 284 -30.90 -30.48 3.29
CA MET A 284 -31.33 -30.83 1.93
C MET A 284 -32.80 -31.25 1.89
N ARG A 285 -33.26 -32.08 2.84
CA ARG A 285 -34.66 -32.52 2.91
C ARG A 285 -35.59 -31.34 3.20
N PHE A 286 -35.18 -30.44 4.09
CA PHE A 286 -35.91 -29.20 4.37
C PHE A 286 -36.03 -28.32 3.12
N LEU A 287 -34.92 -28.06 2.42
CA LEU A 287 -34.87 -27.27 1.19
C LEU A 287 -35.74 -27.86 0.07
N LYS A 288 -35.77 -29.20 -0.07
CA LYS A 288 -36.71 -29.87 -0.99
C LYS A 288 -38.16 -29.57 -0.64
N GLY A 289 -38.52 -29.65 0.64
CA GLY A 289 -39.86 -29.31 1.11
C GLY A 289 -40.26 -27.87 0.79
N VAL A 290 -39.36 -26.91 1.03
CA VAL A 290 -39.57 -25.49 0.70
C VAL A 290 -39.81 -25.29 -0.80
N LYS A 291 -39.03 -25.97 -1.65
CA LYS A 291 -39.18 -25.91 -3.10
C LYS A 291 -40.55 -26.43 -3.57
N TYR A 292 -41.00 -27.59 -3.08
CA TYR A 292 -42.29 -28.16 -3.45
C TYR A 292 -43.47 -27.26 -3.06
N VAL A 293 -43.42 -26.64 -1.88
CA VAL A 293 -44.46 -25.69 -1.45
C VAL A 293 -44.50 -24.47 -2.37
N HIS A 294 -43.32 -23.96 -2.74
CA HIS A 294 -43.24 -22.80 -3.64
C HIS A 294 -43.80 -23.14 -5.03
N GLU A 295 -43.36 -24.23 -5.65
CA GLU A 295 -43.83 -24.67 -6.97
C GLU A 295 -45.34 -24.98 -6.97
N GLY A 296 -45.84 -25.67 -5.94
CA GLY A 296 -47.27 -25.96 -5.79
C GLY A 296 -48.14 -24.71 -5.62
N SER A 297 -47.63 -23.65 -5.00
CA SER A 297 -48.34 -22.37 -4.87
C SER A 297 -48.36 -21.51 -6.14
N THR A 298 -47.56 -21.86 -7.15
CA THR A 298 -47.50 -21.13 -8.43
C THR A 298 -48.38 -21.75 -9.52
N LEU A 299 -49.08 -22.84 -9.22
CA LEU A 299 -49.91 -23.60 -10.17
C LEU A 299 -51.42 -23.33 -10.05
N ASP A 300 -51.84 -22.38 -9.20
CA ASP A 300 -53.22 -21.87 -9.06
C ASP A 300 -53.39 -20.49 -9.73
#